data_AF-A0A0V0H1Z4-F1
#
_entry.id   AF-A0A0V0H1Z4-F1
#
_cell.length_a   1.000
_cell.length_b   1.000
_cell.length_c   1.000
_cell.angle_alpha   90.00
_cell.angle_beta   90.00
_cell.angle_gamma   90.00
#
_symmetry.space_group_name_H-M   'P 1'
#
loop_
_entity.id
_entity.type
_entity.pdbx_description
1 polymer ?
#
loop_
_entity_poly.entity_id
_entity_poly.type
_entity_poly.pdbx_seq_one_letter_code
_entity_poly.pdbx_strand_id
1 'polypeptide(L)'
;MCMLRFAELKNVLPVVQSRINPCFQRQNSLENWIRPLSNLHHSMNDAELFWRASFVPQMKKLPFKRTPKIAFLFLTRGSLPLAPLWERFFKGNEELYSIYIHNLPSYKPDFPTSSVFYGRQIPSQVAEWGDISITDAERRLLANALLDISNEWFIILSESCIPLHNFSVIYRYISE
;
A
#
# COMPACT_ATOMS: atom_id res chain seq x y z
N MET A 1 27.19 -49.22 36.21
CA MET A 1 28.65 -49.43 36.29
C MET A 1 29.26 -48.51 35.24
N CYS A 2 29.70 -47.29 35.51
CA CYS A 2 29.72 -46.47 36.73
C CYS A 2 28.32 -46.10 37.22
N MET A 3 28.17 -45.92 38.52
CA MET A 3 26.95 -45.56 39.26
C MET A 3 27.36 -44.42 40.21
N LEU A 4 26.37 -43.76 40.82
CA LEU A 4 26.40 -42.76 41.91
C LEU A 4 25.99 -41.37 41.40
N ARG A 5 25.05 -40.62 41.98
CA ARG A 5 24.05 -40.78 43.04
C ARG A 5 23.01 -39.67 42.80
N PHE A 6 21.74 -39.93 43.06
CA PHE A 6 20.71 -38.89 43.10
C PHE A 6 20.96 -37.93 44.27
N ALA A 7 20.82 -36.63 44.02
CA ALA A 7 20.62 -35.61 45.04
C ALA A 7 19.42 -34.76 44.62
N GLU A 8 18.33 -34.85 45.39
CA GLU A 8 17.14 -34.01 45.23
C GLU A 8 17.50 -32.56 45.54
N LEU A 9 17.29 -31.66 44.57
CA LEU A 9 17.37 -30.22 44.77
C LEU A 9 16.03 -29.57 44.44
N LYS A 10 15.44 -29.06 45.52
CA LYS A 10 14.23 -28.27 45.72
C LYS A 10 13.80 -27.43 44.50
N ASN A 11 12.51 -27.51 44.20
CA ASN A 11 11.77 -26.62 43.31
C ASN A 11 12.08 -25.14 43.59
N VAL A 12 12.71 -24.46 42.64
CA VAL A 12 12.66 -23.01 42.49
C VAL A 12 12.48 -22.73 40.99
N LEU A 13 11.31 -22.19 40.63
CA LEU A 13 10.97 -21.79 39.26
C LEU A 13 12.00 -20.77 38.73
N PRO A 14 12.71 -21.02 37.62
CA PRO A 14 13.53 -20.00 37.02
C PRO A 14 12.62 -19.07 36.20
N VAL A 15 12.51 -17.81 36.65
CA VAL A 15 12.02 -16.72 35.82
C VAL A 15 12.99 -16.56 34.66
N VAL A 16 12.59 -17.01 33.47
CA VAL A 16 13.33 -16.80 32.23
C VAL A 16 13.27 -15.30 31.92
N GLN A 17 14.36 -14.59 32.20
CA GLN A 17 14.57 -13.25 31.67
C GLN A 17 14.86 -13.39 30.17
N SER A 18 13.84 -13.13 29.35
CA SER A 18 14.00 -12.93 27.92
C SER A 18 14.89 -11.71 27.68
N ARG A 19 16.12 -11.94 27.24
CA ARG A 19 16.95 -10.89 26.66
C ARG A 19 16.35 -10.49 25.31
N ILE A 20 15.40 -9.56 25.35
CA ILE A 20 14.98 -8.84 24.16
C ILE A 20 16.15 -7.93 23.82
N ASN A 21 17.00 -8.36 22.89
CA ASN A 21 17.94 -7.46 22.25
C ASN A 21 17.11 -6.48 21.41
N PRO A 22 17.09 -5.17 21.73
CA PRO A 22 16.42 -4.21 20.88
C PRO A 22 17.23 -4.17 19.59
N CYS A 23 16.65 -4.66 18.49
CA CYS A 23 17.21 -4.44 17.17
C CYS A 23 17.13 -2.93 16.91
N PHE A 24 18.21 -2.22 17.20
CA PHE A 24 18.33 -0.80 16.92
C PHE A 24 18.49 -0.64 15.41
N GLN A 25 17.38 -0.34 14.73
CA GLN A 25 17.41 0.07 13.34
C GLN A 25 16.58 1.34 13.17
N ARG A 26 17.33 2.44 13.08
CA ARG A 26 17.02 3.78 12.52
C ARG A 26 15.69 4.39 12.97
N GLN A 27 15.74 5.54 13.64
CA GLN A 27 14.57 6.40 13.86
C GLN A 27 13.92 6.74 12.52
N ASN A 28 12.96 5.92 12.08
CA ASN A 28 11.97 6.34 11.10
C ASN A 28 11.09 7.32 11.85
N SER A 29 11.28 8.61 11.58
CA SER A 29 10.40 9.65 12.11
C SER A 29 8.95 9.27 11.82
N LEU A 30 8.03 9.62 12.73
CA LEU A 30 6.59 9.43 12.54
C LEU A 30 6.14 10.02 11.19
N GLU A 31 6.83 11.06 10.72
CA GLU A 31 6.68 11.66 9.40
C GLU A 31 6.88 10.68 8.23
N ASN A 32 7.82 9.73 8.31
CA ASN A 32 8.03 8.71 7.27
C ASN A 32 6.90 7.66 7.21
N TRP A 33 6.12 7.55 8.28
CA TRP A 33 4.91 6.73 8.35
C TRP A 33 3.64 7.49 7.94
N ILE A 34 3.71 8.82 8.00
CA ILE A 34 2.60 9.73 7.74
C ILE A 34 2.61 10.22 6.29
N ARG A 35 3.79 10.49 5.72
CA ARG A 35 3.89 11.03 4.36
C ARG A 35 3.69 9.91 3.35
N PRO A 36 2.87 10.16 2.29
CA PRO A 36 2.81 9.26 1.16
C PRO A 36 4.23 9.01 0.66
N LEU A 37 4.59 7.74 0.42
CA LEU A 37 5.87 7.44 -0.19
C LEU A 37 5.90 8.17 -1.55
N SER A 38 6.78 9.15 -1.69
CA SER A 38 6.93 9.92 -2.94
C SER A 38 7.35 9.00 -4.11
N ASN A 39 7.95 7.86 -3.78
CA ASN A 39 8.22 6.76 -4.72
C ASN A 39 7.43 5.53 -4.29
N LEU A 40 6.54 5.03 -5.15
CA LEU A 40 5.82 3.77 -4.90
C LEU A 40 6.72 2.52 -5.00
N HIS A 41 7.95 2.69 -5.48
CA HIS A 41 8.95 1.64 -5.51
C HIS A 41 9.51 1.37 -4.12
N HIS A 42 9.13 0.23 -3.54
CA HIS A 42 9.69 -0.30 -2.30
C HIS A 42 10.21 -1.73 -2.51
N SER A 43 11.07 -2.21 -1.62
CA SER A 43 11.63 -3.57 -1.65
C SER A 43 10.86 -4.58 -0.78
N MET A 44 9.76 -4.17 -0.14
CA MET A 44 8.97 -5.07 0.72
C MET A 44 8.38 -6.22 -0.10
N ASN A 45 8.40 -7.42 0.47
CA ASN A 45 7.64 -8.56 -0.05
C ASN A 45 6.15 -8.44 0.32
N ASP A 46 5.30 -9.32 -0.22
CA ASP A 46 3.86 -9.28 0.03
C ASP A 46 3.50 -9.42 1.53
N ALA A 47 4.21 -10.27 2.27
CA ALA A 47 3.94 -10.47 3.70
C ALA A 47 4.25 -9.20 4.51
N GLU A 48 5.39 -8.56 4.25
CA GLU A 48 5.79 -7.30 4.87
C GLU A 48 4.85 -6.15 4.49
N LEU A 49 4.48 -6.06 3.21
CA LEU A 49 3.56 -5.06 2.69
C LEU A 49 2.17 -5.21 3.34
N PHE A 50 1.63 -6.42 3.37
CA PHE A 50 0.31 -6.68 3.96
C PHE A 50 0.31 -6.49 5.47
N TRP A 51 1.38 -6.90 6.16
CA TRP A 51 1.55 -6.63 7.58
C TRP A 51 1.55 -5.13 7.86
N ARG A 52 2.31 -4.35 7.07
CA ARG A 52 2.37 -2.90 7.22
C ARG A 52 1.03 -2.22 6.92
N ALA A 53 0.34 -2.65 5.85
CA ALA A 53 -0.97 -2.13 5.47
C ALA A 53 -2.08 -2.49 6.47
N SER A 54 -1.89 -3.54 7.27
CA SER A 54 -2.85 -3.94 8.32
C SER A 54 -2.84 -3.03 9.56
N PHE A 55 -1.86 -2.13 9.67
CA PHE A 55 -1.77 -1.23 10.82
C PHE A 55 -2.88 -0.18 10.79
N VAL A 56 -3.70 -0.19 11.84
CA VAL A 56 -4.72 0.84 12.06
C VAL A 56 -4.15 1.94 12.96
N PRO A 57 -4.13 3.21 12.52
CA PRO A 57 -3.72 4.31 13.37
C PRO A 57 -4.63 4.39 14.61
N GLN A 58 -4.08 4.19 15.81
CA GLN A 58 -4.85 4.31 17.06
C GLN A 58 -5.06 5.77 17.50
N MET A 59 -4.44 6.73 16.80
CA MET A 59 -4.56 8.15 17.11
C MET A 59 -5.89 8.71 16.64
N LYS A 60 -6.74 9.14 17.58
CA LYS A 60 -8.05 9.75 17.29
C LYS A 60 -7.96 11.09 16.54
N LYS A 61 -6.85 11.82 16.68
CA LYS A 61 -6.56 13.05 15.94
C LYS A 61 -5.11 13.02 15.47
N LEU A 62 -4.91 13.11 14.16
CA LEU A 62 -3.60 13.31 13.58
C LEU A 62 -3.10 14.72 13.92
N PRO A 63 -1.79 14.91 14.14
CA PRO A 63 -1.21 16.20 14.53
C PRO A 63 -1.18 17.25 13.40
N PHE A 64 -1.74 16.93 12.23
CA PHE A 64 -1.80 17.79 11.05
C PHE A 64 -3.15 17.62 10.34
N LYS A 65 -3.55 18.66 9.60
CA LYS A 65 -4.75 18.61 8.75
C LYS A 65 -4.40 17.82 7.49
N ARG A 66 -5.06 16.68 7.29
CA ARG A 66 -5.00 15.91 6.04
C ARG A 66 -6.21 16.24 5.17
N THR A 67 -6.01 16.20 3.86
CA THR A 67 -7.10 16.25 2.89
C THR A 67 -7.46 14.81 2.54
N PRO A 68 -8.71 14.36 2.74
CA PRO A 68 -9.16 13.05 2.31
C PRO A 68 -8.95 12.85 0.81
N LYS A 69 -8.43 11.70 0.41
CA LYS A 69 -8.16 11.37 -0.99
C LYS A 69 -8.91 10.13 -1.43
N ILE A 70 -9.19 10.07 -2.73
CA ILE A 70 -9.64 8.86 -3.41
C ILE A 70 -8.44 8.18 -4.06
N ALA A 71 -8.18 6.92 -3.69
CA ALA A 71 -7.17 6.08 -4.33
C ALA A 71 -7.78 5.38 -5.55
N PHE A 72 -7.25 5.68 -6.73
CA PHE A 72 -7.59 5.01 -7.98
C PHE A 72 -6.59 3.89 -8.22
N LEU A 73 -7.09 2.66 -8.21
CA LEU A 73 -6.33 1.42 -8.29
C LEU A 73 -6.53 0.81 -9.68
N PHE A 74 -5.60 1.07 -10.59
CA PHE A 74 -5.65 0.57 -11.95
C PHE A 74 -5.01 -0.83 -12.01
N LEU A 75 -5.83 -1.85 -12.20
CA LEU A 75 -5.38 -3.20 -12.52
C LEU A 75 -5.40 -3.39 -14.04
N THR A 76 -4.21 -3.45 -14.64
CA THR A 76 -4.06 -3.41 -16.09
C THR A 76 -3.11 -4.50 -16.56
N ARG A 77 -3.24 -4.95 -17.81
CA ARG A 77 -2.25 -5.86 -18.40
C ARG A 77 -1.06 -5.11 -19.00
N GLY A 78 -1.29 -3.94 -19.59
CA GLY A 78 -0.28 -3.19 -20.33
C GLY A 78 -0.53 -1.69 -20.31
N SER A 79 -0.59 -1.07 -21.48
CA SER A 79 -0.82 0.37 -21.61
C SER A 79 -2.21 0.80 -21.15
N LEU A 80 -2.33 2.07 -20.75
CA LEU A 80 -3.60 2.73 -20.49
C LEU A 80 -4.02 3.54 -21.74
N PRO A 81 -4.73 2.95 -22.71
CA PRO A 81 -5.12 3.65 -23.94
C PRO A 81 -6.00 4.88 -23.67
N LEU A 82 -6.76 4.84 -22.57
CA LEU A 82 -7.65 5.90 -22.13
C LEU A 82 -6.97 6.91 -21.18
N ALA A 83 -5.63 6.86 -21.05
CA ALA A 83 -4.88 7.80 -20.22
C ALA A 83 -5.21 9.28 -20.52
N PRO A 84 -5.33 9.74 -21.78
CA PRO A 84 -5.69 11.15 -22.04
C PRO A 84 -7.06 11.56 -21.49
N LEU A 85 -8.03 10.65 -21.43
CA LEU A 85 -9.35 10.91 -20.84
C LEU A 85 -9.22 11.07 -19.32
N TRP A 86 -8.49 10.15 -18.69
CA TRP A 86 -8.24 10.18 -17.25
C TRP A 86 -7.40 11.39 -16.84
N GLU A 87 -6.40 11.79 -17.62
CA GLU A 87 -5.63 13.03 -17.40
C GLU A 87 -6.54 14.26 -17.38
N ARG A 88 -7.50 14.35 -18.31
CA ARG A 88 -8.51 15.42 -18.30
C ARG A 88 -9.42 15.35 -17.09
N PHE A 89 -9.79 14.14 -16.65
CA PHE A 89 -10.61 13.93 -15.46
C PHE A 89 -9.90 14.40 -14.18
N PHE A 90 -8.61 14.09 -14.05
CA PHE A 90 -7.82 14.39 -12.85
C PHE A 90 -7.31 15.83 -12.77
N LYS A 91 -7.16 16.51 -13.92
CA LYS A 91 -6.57 17.86 -14.01
C LYS A 91 -7.19 18.85 -13.01
N GLY A 92 -6.32 19.48 -12.21
CA GLY A 92 -6.71 20.51 -11.23
C GLY A 92 -7.21 19.96 -9.89
N ASN A 93 -7.14 18.64 -9.68
CA ASN A 93 -7.59 17.97 -8.45
C ASN A 93 -6.46 17.15 -7.79
N GLU A 94 -5.19 17.47 -8.06
CA GLU A 94 -4.01 16.67 -7.72
C GLU A 94 -3.88 16.35 -6.22
N GLU A 95 -4.44 17.20 -5.35
CA GLU A 95 -4.42 17.02 -3.90
C GLU A 95 -5.52 16.09 -3.36
N LEU A 96 -6.50 15.71 -4.19
CA LEU A 96 -7.70 14.96 -3.80
C LEU A 96 -7.68 13.49 -4.24
N TYR A 97 -6.63 13.05 -4.92
CA TYR A 97 -6.51 11.67 -5.37
C TYR A 97 -5.09 11.13 -5.28
N SER A 98 -5.00 9.81 -5.32
CA SER A 98 -3.76 9.06 -5.46
C SER A 98 -3.96 7.99 -6.54
N ILE A 99 -2.93 7.69 -7.34
CA ILE A 99 -3.00 6.71 -8.43
C ILE A 99 -2.00 5.60 -8.15
N TYR A 100 -2.46 4.35 -8.25
CA TYR A 100 -1.65 3.15 -8.13
C TYR A 100 -1.96 2.25 -9.32
N ILE A 101 -0.93 1.72 -9.97
CA ILE A 101 -1.09 0.92 -11.18
C ILE A 101 -0.35 -0.40 -11.01
N HIS A 102 -1.08 -1.50 -11.20
CA HIS A 102 -0.54 -2.84 -11.29
C HIS A 102 -0.58 -3.25 -12.77
N ASN A 103 0.58 -3.62 -13.29
CA ASN A 103 0.77 -4.04 -14.69
C ASN A 103 1.47 -5.39 -14.74
N LEU A 104 1.53 -6.02 -15.92
CA LEU A 104 2.42 -7.15 -16.11
C LEU A 104 3.87 -6.73 -15.79
N PRO A 105 4.65 -7.56 -15.06
CA PRO A 105 6.04 -7.23 -14.71
C PRO A 105 6.96 -6.97 -15.92
N SER A 106 6.62 -7.55 -17.07
CA SER A 106 7.33 -7.34 -18.34
C SER A 106 6.97 -6.03 -19.04
N TYR A 107 5.86 -5.39 -18.66
CA TYR A 107 5.41 -4.14 -19.26
C TYR A 107 6.23 -2.96 -18.74
N LYS A 108 6.81 -2.17 -19.66
CA LYS A 108 7.53 -0.95 -19.34
C LYS A 108 6.64 0.25 -19.63
N PRO A 109 6.17 0.99 -18.61
CA PRO A 109 5.38 2.19 -18.83
C PRO A 109 6.22 3.28 -19.49
N ASP A 110 5.64 3.97 -20.46
CA ASP A 110 6.24 5.12 -21.14
C ASP A 110 5.33 6.33 -20.99
N PHE A 111 5.25 6.84 -19.76
CA PHE A 111 4.53 8.07 -19.46
C PHE A 111 5.52 9.24 -19.37
N PRO A 112 5.21 10.42 -19.92
CA PRO A 112 6.03 11.60 -19.72
C PRO A 112 5.97 12.03 -18.24
N THR A 113 7.01 12.71 -17.76
CA THR A 113 7.09 13.22 -16.37
C THR A 113 5.94 14.15 -15.98
N SER A 114 5.29 14.77 -16.97
CA SER A 114 4.11 15.62 -16.79
C SER A 114 2.79 14.85 -16.61
N SER A 115 2.76 13.55 -16.91
CA SER A 115 1.56 12.72 -16.81
C SER A 115 1.24 12.39 -15.35
N VAL A 116 -0.05 12.36 -15.01
CA VAL A 116 -0.52 11.91 -13.69
C VAL A 116 -0.15 10.46 -13.39
N PHE A 117 0.10 9.66 -14.44
CA PHE A 117 0.48 8.24 -14.37
C PHE A 117 1.99 7.99 -14.25
N TYR A 118 2.81 9.04 -14.31
CA TYR A 118 4.26 8.92 -14.19
C TYR A 118 4.66 8.38 -12.82
N GLY A 119 5.44 7.29 -12.79
CA GLY A 119 5.96 6.69 -11.56
C GLY A 119 4.86 6.15 -10.62
N ARG A 120 3.68 5.80 -11.16
CA ARG A 120 2.55 5.30 -10.38
C ARG A 120 2.47 3.78 -10.29
N GLN A 121 3.45 3.08 -10.86
CA GLN A 121 3.52 1.63 -10.87
C GLN A 121 3.95 1.08 -9.51
N ILE A 122 3.21 0.10 -9.01
CA ILE A 122 3.58 -0.65 -7.81
C ILE A 122 4.42 -1.88 -8.19
N PRO A 123 5.20 -2.45 -7.26
CA PRO A 123 5.77 -3.78 -7.44
C PRO A 123 4.64 -4.79 -7.76
N SER A 124 4.65 -5.31 -8.98
CA SER A 124 3.57 -6.12 -9.55
C SER A 124 4.01 -7.56 -9.81
N GLN A 125 3.06 -8.48 -9.84
CA GLN A 125 3.27 -9.88 -10.25
C GLN A 125 2.35 -10.23 -11.43
N VAL A 126 2.48 -11.41 -12.02
CA VAL A 126 1.58 -11.84 -13.09
C VAL A 126 0.18 -12.05 -12.52
N ALA A 127 -0.82 -11.49 -13.19
CA ALA A 127 -2.24 -11.64 -12.85
C ALA A 127 -2.99 -12.17 -14.08
N GLU A 128 -3.43 -13.42 -14.01
CA GLU A 128 -4.09 -14.12 -15.10
C GLU A 128 -5.61 -14.05 -15.01
N TRP A 129 -6.28 -14.02 -16.14
CA TRP A 129 -7.74 -13.88 -16.16
C TRP A 129 -8.42 -15.16 -15.65
N GLY A 130 -9.35 -14.99 -14.71
CA GLY A 130 -10.09 -16.11 -14.11
C GLY A 130 -9.29 -16.90 -13.07
N ASP A 131 -8.10 -16.43 -12.71
CA ASP A 131 -7.24 -17.06 -11.71
C ASP A 131 -7.20 -16.26 -10.39
N ILE A 132 -6.81 -16.93 -9.30
CA ILE A 132 -6.67 -16.31 -7.98
C ILE A 132 -5.64 -15.18 -7.95
N SER A 133 -4.68 -15.19 -8.88
CA SER A 133 -3.67 -14.15 -9.03
C SER A 133 -4.24 -12.74 -9.26
N ILE A 134 -5.48 -12.60 -9.78
CA ILE A 134 -6.18 -11.30 -9.84
C ILE A 134 -6.43 -10.77 -8.43
N THR A 135 -6.97 -11.62 -7.54
CA THR A 135 -7.22 -11.25 -6.15
C THR A 135 -5.93 -10.82 -5.46
N ASP A 136 -4.82 -11.51 -5.72
CA ASP A 136 -3.53 -11.13 -5.17
C ASP A 136 -3.04 -9.77 -5.71
N ALA A 137 -3.28 -9.48 -6.98
CA ALA A 137 -2.96 -8.18 -7.58
C ALA A 137 -3.79 -7.04 -6.98
N GLU A 138 -5.09 -7.26 -6.76
CA GLU A 138 -5.98 -6.31 -6.07
C GLU A 138 -5.52 -6.06 -4.63
N ARG A 139 -5.14 -7.12 -3.91
CA ARG A 139 -4.56 -7.01 -2.55
C ARG A 139 -3.28 -6.17 -2.56
N ARG A 140 -2.40 -6.33 -3.54
CA ARG A 140 -1.18 -5.52 -3.67
C ARG A 140 -1.47 -4.05 -3.95
N LEU A 141 -2.43 -3.76 -4.84
CA LEU A 141 -2.91 -2.40 -5.10
C LEU A 141 -3.44 -1.75 -3.83
N LEU A 142 -4.37 -2.43 -3.15
CA LEU A 142 -4.98 -1.94 -1.93
C LEU A 142 -3.95 -1.73 -0.83
N ALA A 143 -3.05 -2.69 -0.63
CA ALA A 143 -2.03 -2.59 0.42
C ALA A 143 -1.07 -1.43 0.19
N ASN A 144 -0.65 -1.19 -1.06
CA ASN A 144 0.15 0.00 -1.40
C ASN A 144 -0.62 1.30 -1.14
N ALA A 145 -1.91 1.32 -1.47
CA ALA A 145 -2.76 2.50 -1.25
C ALA A 145 -3.01 2.78 0.23
N LEU A 146 -3.09 1.75 1.07
CA LEU A 146 -3.24 1.87 2.52
C LEU A 146 -1.99 2.43 3.23
N LEU A 147 -0.83 2.43 2.56
CA LEU A 147 0.37 3.08 3.11
C LEU A 147 0.26 4.61 3.12
N ASP A 148 -0.60 5.20 2.29
CA ASP A 148 -0.96 6.61 2.37
C ASP A 148 -2.22 6.77 3.22
N ILE A 149 -2.01 7.21 4.46
CA ILE A 149 -3.08 7.47 5.43
C ILE A 149 -4.07 8.55 4.97
N SER A 150 -3.78 9.31 3.92
CA SER A 150 -4.70 10.32 3.37
C SER A 150 -5.76 9.70 2.47
N ASN A 151 -5.53 8.49 1.96
CA ASN A 151 -6.52 7.76 1.18
C ASN A 151 -7.64 7.26 2.10
N GLU A 152 -8.87 7.68 1.83
CA GLU A 152 -10.05 7.26 2.61
C GLU A 152 -10.99 6.38 1.78
N TRP A 153 -11.00 6.55 0.46
CA TRP A 153 -11.81 5.77 -0.46
C TRP A 153 -10.95 5.11 -1.54
N PHE A 154 -11.38 3.95 -2.02
CA PHE A 154 -10.61 3.12 -2.94
C PHE A 154 -11.51 2.68 -4.11
N ILE A 155 -11.05 2.91 -5.34
CA ILE A 155 -11.77 2.55 -6.56
C ILE A 155 -10.86 1.67 -7.40
N ILE A 156 -11.27 0.43 -7.65
CA ILE A 156 -10.56 -0.50 -8.54
C ILE A 156 -11.10 -0.33 -9.97
N LEU A 157 -10.19 -0.20 -10.93
CA LEU A 157 -10.49 0.06 -12.34
C LEU A 157 -9.62 -0.81 -13.24
N SER A 158 -10.15 -1.19 -14.41
CA SER A 158 -9.36 -1.78 -15.49
C SER A 158 -8.96 -0.73 -16.52
N GLU A 159 -8.12 -1.12 -17.49
CA GLU A 159 -7.72 -0.26 -18.62
C GLU A 159 -8.88 0.22 -19.51
N SER A 160 -10.05 -0.43 -19.43
CA SER A 160 -11.25 -0.12 -20.21
C SER A 160 -12.27 0.75 -19.48
N CYS A 161 -12.08 1.01 -18.18
CA CYS A 161 -13.01 1.84 -17.41
C CYS A 161 -12.90 3.33 -17.80
N ILE A 162 -14.04 4.03 -17.74
CA ILE A 162 -14.13 5.47 -18.00
C ILE A 162 -14.97 6.17 -16.93
N PRO A 163 -14.62 7.43 -16.57
CA PRO A 163 -15.49 8.24 -15.72
C PRO A 163 -16.67 8.78 -16.54
N LEU A 164 -17.88 8.69 -15.98
CA LEU A 164 -19.11 9.21 -16.61
C LEU A 164 -19.45 10.64 -16.16
N HIS A 165 -18.89 11.08 -15.03
CA HIS A 165 -19.05 12.40 -14.47
C HIS A 165 -17.68 13.04 -14.21
N ASN A 166 -17.65 14.36 -14.01
CA ASN A 166 -16.41 15.05 -13.67
C ASN A 166 -15.92 14.69 -12.26
N PHE A 167 -14.66 15.00 -11.97
CA PHE A 167 -14.03 14.65 -10.70
C PHE A 167 -14.77 15.24 -9.50
N SER A 168 -15.15 16.51 -9.54
CA SER A 168 -15.80 17.19 -8.42
C SER A 168 -17.14 16.54 -8.04
N VAL A 169 -17.92 16.08 -9.02
CA VAL A 169 -19.18 15.36 -8.78
C VAL A 169 -18.92 14.01 -8.12
N ILE A 170 -17.97 13.22 -8.65
CA ILE A 170 -17.64 11.90 -8.11
C ILE A 170 -17.07 12.02 -6.70
N TYR A 171 -16.12 12.95 -6.50
CA TYR A 171 -15.49 13.17 -5.21
C TYR A 171 -16.54 13.51 -4.15
N ARG A 172 -17.41 14.48 -4.46
CA ARG A 172 -18.50 14.87 -3.56
C ARG A 172 -19.43 13.69 -3.26
N TYR A 173 -19.86 12.93 -4.27
CA TYR A 173 -20.75 11.79 -4.10
C TYR A 173 -20.17 10.69 -3.19
N ILE A 174 -18.86 10.48 -3.23
CA ILE A 174 -18.18 9.46 -2.42
C ILE A 174 -17.86 9.98 -1.00
N SER A 175 -17.60 11.28 -0.87
CA SER A 175 -17.16 11.90 0.38
C SER A 175 -18.27 12.45 1.28
N GLU A 176 -19.51 12.50 0.78
CA GLU A 176 -20.72 12.88 1.51
C GLU A 176 -21.40 11.67 2.17
#